data_AF-A0A933N797-F1
#
_entry.id   AF-A0A933N797-F1
#
_cell.length_a   1.000
_cell.length_b   1.000
_cell.length_c   1.000
_cell.angle_alpha   90.00
_cell.angle_beta   90.00
_cell.angle_gamma   90.00
#
_symmetry.space_group_name_H-M   'P 1'
#
loop_
_entity.id
_entity.type
_entity.pdbx_description
1 polymer ?
#
loop_
_entity_poly.entity_id
_entity_poly.type
_entity_poly.pdbx_seq_one_letter_code
_entity_poly.pdbx_strand_id
1 'polypeptide(L)'
;MIVQHEAGTDRTSTIHPNEALDEALGNGDAPRVSTDSRAALCLHGFLRTGLSMVPMARALVRGGWAEAKTPTFAYQHRALEDVAREVRELAKSLADKHGSSIDLVTHSFGGVVARAALPDLPARRIVMLSPPNQGAELAELVRNALPLHRLGWDPLAPMLPGAPAEHPSGPAEIGILTGGRGDDRGFNPLLDGDNDGKVRIVEAMLEGAKDFRVLQVRHPFIMMSPKVHSLVLRFLEAGTFGD
;
A
#
# COMPACT_ATOMS: atom_id res chain seq x y z
N MET A 1 -6.66 86.18 -51.76
CA MET A 1 -6.17 84.82 -51.45
C MET A 1 -6.50 84.59 -49.96
N ILE A 2 -7.77 84.32 -49.65
CA ILE A 2 -8.40 83.00 -49.39
C ILE A 2 -7.80 82.33 -48.13
N VAL A 3 -8.33 82.55 -46.92
CA VAL A 3 -9.37 81.84 -46.12
C VAL A 3 -9.15 80.34 -45.79
N GLN A 4 -9.41 80.01 -44.51
CA GLN A 4 -10.14 78.85 -43.94
C GLN A 4 -9.41 77.75 -43.12
N HIS A 5 -9.78 77.73 -41.82
CA HIS A 5 -10.31 76.65 -40.95
C HIS A 5 -10.56 75.23 -41.49
N GLU A 6 -10.32 74.20 -40.65
CA GLU A 6 -11.11 72.97 -40.31
C GLU A 6 -10.21 72.08 -39.39
N ALA A 7 -10.57 71.49 -38.24
CA ALA A 7 -11.73 70.71 -37.72
C ALA A 7 -11.72 69.20 -38.08
N GLY A 8 -11.75 68.34 -37.04
CA GLY A 8 -12.05 66.89 -37.10
C GLY A 8 -10.82 65.96 -37.07
N THR A 9 -10.77 64.82 -36.39
CA THR A 9 -11.84 63.94 -35.88
C THR A 9 -11.32 63.04 -34.75
N ASP A 10 -12.22 62.83 -33.79
CA ASP A 10 -12.25 61.81 -32.76
C ASP A 10 -12.22 60.40 -33.38
N ARG A 11 -11.36 59.51 -32.87
CA ARG A 11 -11.44 58.06 -33.12
C ARG A 11 -11.68 57.37 -31.79
N THR A 12 -12.95 57.17 -31.52
CA THR A 12 -13.47 56.10 -30.67
C THR A 12 -12.91 54.75 -31.14
N SER A 13 -12.04 54.16 -30.33
CA SER A 13 -11.73 52.72 -30.40
C SER A 13 -12.81 52.00 -29.60
N THR A 14 -13.65 51.27 -30.33
CA THR A 14 -14.62 50.32 -29.85
C THR A 14 -13.91 49.22 -29.06
N ILE A 15 -14.11 49.19 -27.74
CA ILE A 15 -13.78 48.04 -26.91
C ILE A 15 -14.87 46.99 -27.15
N HIS A 16 -14.50 45.82 -27.65
CA HIS A 16 -15.42 44.71 -27.81
C HIS A 16 -15.84 44.17 -26.43
N PRO A 17 -17.14 43.93 -26.18
CA PRO A 17 -17.67 43.58 -24.85
C PRO A 17 -17.25 42.20 -24.32
N ASN A 18 -16.41 41.45 -25.04
CA ASN A 18 -15.91 40.14 -24.60
C ASN A 18 -14.49 40.15 -24.03
N GLU A 19 -13.70 41.21 -24.21
CA GLU A 19 -12.33 41.25 -23.63
C GLU A 19 -12.34 41.68 -22.15
N ALA A 20 -13.37 42.42 -21.72
CA ALA A 20 -13.50 42.89 -20.34
C ALA A 20 -14.10 41.84 -19.37
N LEU A 21 -14.59 40.70 -19.87
CA LEU A 21 -15.15 39.64 -19.02
C LEU A 21 -14.12 38.57 -18.65
N ASP A 22 -13.07 38.41 -19.46
CA ASP A 22 -12.00 37.43 -19.20
C ASP A 22 -10.94 37.96 -18.20
N GLU A 23 -10.85 39.28 -17.98
CA GLU A 23 -9.97 39.88 -16.96
C GLU A 23 -10.59 39.93 -15.54
N ALA A 24 -11.92 39.80 -15.42
CA ALA A 24 -12.63 39.89 -14.13
C ALA A 24 -12.84 38.54 -13.43
N LEU A 25 -12.61 37.42 -14.14
CA LEU A 25 -12.62 36.08 -13.58
C LEU A 25 -11.16 35.62 -13.49
N GLY A 26 -10.53 35.96 -12.37
CA GLY A 26 -9.18 35.52 -12.07
C GLY A 26 -9.03 34.04 -12.41
N ASN A 27 -8.06 33.73 -13.26
CA ASN A 27 -7.56 32.39 -13.52
C ASN A 27 -7.05 31.79 -12.21
N GLY A 28 -7.97 31.36 -11.36
CA GLY A 28 -7.70 30.34 -10.38
C GLY A 28 -7.36 29.11 -11.21
N ASP A 29 -6.07 28.76 -11.23
CA ASP A 29 -5.62 27.46 -11.67
C ASP A 29 -6.57 26.43 -11.05
N ALA A 30 -7.46 25.86 -11.87
CA ALA A 30 -8.07 24.58 -11.52
C ALA A 30 -6.91 23.67 -11.13
N PRO A 31 -6.97 22.97 -9.99
CA PRO A 31 -5.82 22.25 -9.47
C PRO A 31 -5.27 21.37 -10.59
N ARG A 32 -4.07 21.70 -11.08
CA ARG A 32 -3.36 20.86 -12.04
C ARG A 32 -3.20 19.52 -11.35
N VAL A 33 -3.96 18.52 -11.79
CA VAL A 33 -3.77 17.14 -11.37
C VAL A 33 -2.35 16.80 -11.78
N SER A 34 -1.44 16.74 -10.80
CA SER A 34 -0.07 16.34 -11.07
C SER A 34 -0.13 14.96 -11.68
N THR A 35 0.40 14.79 -12.89
CA THR A 35 0.38 13.53 -13.63
C THR A 35 1.28 12.43 -13.01
N ASP A 36 1.83 12.67 -11.81
CA ASP A 36 2.61 11.74 -10.98
C ASP A 36 2.02 11.60 -9.56
N SER A 37 0.69 11.59 -9.47
CA SER A 37 -0.04 11.46 -8.21
C SER A 37 0.06 10.03 -7.66
N ARG A 38 1.11 9.74 -6.87
CA ARG A 38 1.33 8.41 -6.28
C ARG A 38 0.15 8.01 -5.38
N ALA A 39 -0.41 6.82 -5.62
CA ALA A 39 -1.48 6.25 -4.81
C ALA A 39 -1.07 4.90 -4.20
N ALA A 40 -1.70 4.54 -3.08
CA ALA A 40 -1.35 3.35 -2.34
C ALA A 40 -2.56 2.51 -1.91
N LEU A 41 -2.35 1.19 -1.81
CA LEU A 41 -3.31 0.24 -1.28
C LEU A 41 -2.74 -0.46 -0.04
N CYS A 42 -3.47 -0.38 1.07
CA CYS A 42 -3.07 -0.95 2.35
C CYS A 42 -3.91 -2.18 2.71
N LEU A 43 -3.30 -3.35 2.80
CA LEU A 43 -3.98 -4.63 3.09
C LEU A 43 -3.77 -5.04 4.55
N HIS A 44 -4.85 -5.34 5.25
CA HIS A 44 -4.78 -5.73 6.67
C HIS A 44 -4.43 -7.22 6.85
N GLY A 45 -4.19 -7.63 8.10
CA GLY A 45 -3.94 -9.03 8.47
C GLY A 45 -5.21 -9.86 8.72
N PHE A 46 -5.02 -11.16 8.94
CA PHE A 46 -6.07 -12.12 9.28
C PHE A 46 -6.82 -11.71 10.57
N LEU A 47 -8.16 -11.87 10.57
CA LEU A 47 -9.08 -11.45 11.65
C LEU A 47 -9.02 -9.95 12.00
N ARG A 48 -8.58 -9.10 11.06
CA ARG A 48 -8.64 -7.64 11.19
C ARG A 48 -9.56 -7.03 10.14
N THR A 49 -9.70 -5.72 10.19
CA THR A 49 -10.33 -4.89 9.17
C THR A 49 -9.34 -3.86 8.63
N GLY A 50 -9.71 -3.19 7.55
CA GLY A 50 -8.94 -2.08 6.96
C GLY A 50 -8.64 -0.96 7.95
N LEU A 51 -9.46 -0.79 8.99
CA LEU A 51 -9.23 0.21 10.06
C LEU A 51 -7.86 0.05 10.74
N SER A 52 -7.36 -1.19 10.82
CA SER A 52 -6.02 -1.44 11.40
C SER A 52 -4.88 -0.83 10.59
N MET A 53 -5.09 -0.55 9.30
CA MET A 53 -4.12 0.06 8.40
C MET A 53 -4.25 1.59 8.28
N VAL A 54 -5.27 2.20 8.90
CA VAL A 54 -5.49 3.66 8.85
C VAL A 54 -4.27 4.46 9.32
N PRO A 55 -3.54 4.08 10.39
CA PRO A 55 -2.32 4.80 10.77
C PRO A 55 -1.27 4.83 9.65
N MET A 56 -1.10 3.72 8.93
CA MET A 56 -0.20 3.63 7.79
C MET A 56 -0.69 4.48 6.61
N ALA A 57 -1.97 4.38 6.26
CA ALA A 57 -2.57 5.19 5.20
C ALA A 57 -2.42 6.70 5.46
N ARG A 58 -2.61 7.13 6.72
CA ARG A 58 -2.37 8.53 7.13
C ARG A 58 -0.90 8.92 7.06
N ALA A 59 0.03 8.00 7.29
CA ALA A 59 1.45 8.28 7.10
C ALA A 59 1.79 8.46 5.61
N LEU A 60 1.25 7.60 4.74
CA LEU A 60 1.39 7.70 3.27
C LEU A 60 0.85 9.03 2.74
N VAL A 61 -0.37 9.41 3.12
CA VAL A 61 -0.96 10.69 2.66
C VAL A 61 -0.14 11.88 3.14
N ARG A 62 0.31 11.87 4.41
CA ARG A 62 1.22 12.93 4.92
C ARG A 62 2.59 12.93 4.24
N GLY A 63 3.03 11.78 3.73
CA GLY A 63 4.26 11.61 2.96
C GLY A 63 4.12 11.98 1.47
N GLY A 64 2.96 12.45 1.02
CA GLY A 64 2.76 12.94 -0.35
C GLY A 64 2.11 11.95 -1.32
N TRP A 65 1.57 10.81 -0.84
CA TRP A 65 0.66 10.00 -1.65
C TRP A 65 -0.69 10.69 -1.71
N ALA A 66 -1.24 10.87 -2.91
CA ALA A 66 -2.51 11.56 -3.09
C ALA A 66 -3.71 10.79 -2.51
N GLU A 67 -3.63 9.46 -2.51
CA GLU A 67 -4.66 8.61 -1.94
C GLU A 67 -4.04 7.32 -1.38
N ALA A 68 -4.48 6.90 -0.20
CA ALA A 68 -4.14 5.61 0.38
C ALA A 68 -5.42 4.90 0.84
N LYS A 69 -5.79 3.79 0.18
CA LYS A 69 -7.02 3.03 0.50
C LYS A 69 -6.74 1.91 1.50
N THR A 70 -7.68 1.66 2.40
CA THR A 70 -7.63 0.58 3.40
C THR A 70 -8.89 -0.30 3.31
N PRO A 71 -9.08 -1.10 2.24
CA PRO A 71 -10.24 -1.98 2.11
C PRO A 71 -10.31 -3.00 3.25
N THR A 72 -11.51 -3.55 3.48
CA THR A 72 -11.72 -4.65 4.43
C THR A 72 -12.14 -5.90 3.69
N PHE A 73 -11.45 -7.01 3.97
CA PHE A 73 -11.73 -8.32 3.41
C PHE A 73 -11.99 -9.33 4.52
N ALA A 74 -13.04 -10.13 4.37
CA ALA A 74 -13.35 -11.24 5.28
C ALA A 74 -12.53 -12.49 4.92
N TYR A 75 -11.21 -12.43 5.12
CA TYR A 75 -10.27 -13.50 4.72
C TYR A 75 -10.68 -14.90 5.18
N GLN A 76 -11.23 -15.03 6.38
CA GLN A 76 -11.60 -16.30 6.99
C GLN A 76 -12.83 -17.00 6.34
N HIS A 77 -13.51 -16.33 5.40
CA HIS A 77 -14.71 -16.84 4.74
C HIS A 77 -14.58 -16.89 3.22
N ARG A 78 -13.38 -16.71 2.68
CA ARG A 78 -13.15 -16.57 1.23
C ARG A 78 -11.93 -17.34 0.78
N ALA A 79 -11.97 -17.83 -0.46
CA ALA A 79 -10.79 -18.36 -1.12
C ALA A 79 -9.76 -17.24 -1.34
N LEU A 80 -8.48 -17.59 -1.26
CA LEU A 80 -7.38 -16.64 -1.41
C LEU A 80 -7.42 -15.96 -2.78
N GLU A 81 -7.73 -16.74 -3.83
CA GLU A 81 -7.76 -16.31 -5.22
C GLU A 81 -8.87 -15.29 -5.49
N ASP A 82 -10.01 -15.41 -4.80
CA ASP A 82 -11.12 -14.47 -4.94
C ASP A 82 -10.78 -13.11 -4.32
N VAL A 83 -10.11 -13.13 -3.17
CA VAL A 83 -9.63 -11.91 -2.52
C VAL A 83 -8.51 -11.28 -3.37
N ALA A 84 -7.59 -12.09 -3.90
CA ALA A 84 -6.53 -11.62 -4.78
C ALA A 84 -7.08 -10.98 -6.06
N ARG A 85 -8.15 -11.53 -6.64
CA ARG A 85 -8.85 -10.94 -7.80
C ARG A 85 -9.39 -9.55 -7.47
N GLU A 86 -10.09 -9.42 -6.35
CA GLU A 86 -10.64 -8.13 -5.91
C GLU A 86 -9.53 -7.10 -5.59
N VAL A 87 -8.41 -7.54 -5.02
CA VAL A 87 -7.23 -6.70 -4.81
C VAL A 87 -6.67 -6.20 -6.14
N ARG A 88 -6.59 -7.03 -7.18
CA ARG A 88 -6.17 -6.59 -8.53
C ARG A 88 -7.13 -5.57 -9.11
N GLU A 89 -8.44 -5.78 -9.00
CA GLU A 89 -9.46 -4.85 -9.50
C GLU A 89 -9.38 -3.48 -8.79
N LEU A 90 -9.25 -3.48 -7.47
CA LEU A 90 -9.07 -2.25 -6.68
C LEU A 90 -7.76 -1.54 -7.04
N ALA A 91 -6.67 -2.28 -7.18
CA ALA A 91 -5.37 -1.75 -7.54
C ALA A 91 -5.40 -1.11 -8.93
N LYS A 92 -6.02 -1.79 -9.92
CA LYS A 92 -6.18 -1.28 -11.28
C LYS A 92 -7.06 -0.03 -11.32
N SER A 93 -8.20 -0.04 -10.62
CA SER A 93 -9.06 1.14 -10.50
C SER A 93 -8.32 2.34 -9.90
N LEU A 94 -7.46 2.09 -8.91
CA LEU A 94 -6.65 3.14 -8.29
C LEU A 94 -5.55 3.64 -9.23
N ALA A 95 -4.89 2.73 -9.96
CA ALA A 95 -3.88 3.08 -10.95
C ALA A 95 -4.48 3.92 -12.09
N ASP A 96 -5.63 3.50 -12.64
CA ASP A 96 -6.34 4.21 -13.70
C ASP A 96 -6.78 5.61 -13.26
N LYS A 97 -7.26 5.76 -12.01
CA LYS A 97 -7.67 7.05 -11.44
C LYS A 97 -6.50 8.05 -11.37
N HIS A 98 -5.30 7.57 -11.06
CA HIS A 98 -4.13 8.41 -10.81
C HIS A 98 -3.11 8.40 -11.96
N GLY A 99 -3.41 7.72 -13.07
CA GLY A 99 -2.57 7.65 -14.27
C GLY A 99 -1.20 7.00 -14.05
N SER A 100 -1.01 6.23 -12.98
CA SER A 100 0.29 5.68 -12.59
C SER A 100 0.17 4.34 -11.85
N SER A 101 1.24 3.56 -11.83
CA SER A 101 1.35 2.36 -10.97
C SER A 101 1.18 2.72 -9.50
N ILE A 102 0.64 1.80 -8.69
CA ILE A 102 0.42 2.03 -7.27
C ILE A 102 1.51 1.42 -6.39
N ASP A 103 1.58 1.88 -5.15
CA ASP A 103 2.34 1.22 -4.09
C ASP A 103 1.44 0.37 -3.19
N LEU A 104 1.96 -0.74 -2.66
CA LEU A 104 1.25 -1.55 -1.68
C LEU A 104 1.95 -1.56 -0.33
N VAL A 105 1.16 -1.54 0.74
CA VAL A 105 1.64 -1.85 2.09
C VAL A 105 0.74 -2.90 2.71
N THR A 106 1.32 -4.01 3.16
CA THR A 106 0.53 -5.12 3.69
C THR A 106 0.86 -5.39 5.15
N HIS A 107 -0.09 -5.92 5.91
CA HIS A 107 0.16 -6.49 7.23
C HIS A 107 -0.14 -7.99 7.23
N SER A 108 0.79 -8.81 7.72
CA SER A 108 0.57 -10.23 7.97
C SER A 108 -0.02 -10.95 6.75
N PHE A 109 -1.19 -11.57 6.89
CA PHE A 109 -1.91 -12.24 5.81
C PHE A 109 -2.20 -11.40 4.57
N GLY A 110 -2.30 -10.07 4.70
CA GLY A 110 -2.39 -9.18 3.54
C GLY A 110 -1.20 -9.33 2.60
N GLY A 111 -0.05 -9.76 3.12
CA GLY A 111 1.14 -10.12 2.34
C GLY A 111 0.93 -11.37 1.49
N VAL A 112 0.32 -12.41 2.04
CA VAL A 112 -0.05 -13.63 1.29
C VAL A 112 -1.04 -13.29 0.18
N VAL A 113 -2.01 -12.42 0.47
CA VAL A 113 -2.98 -11.92 -0.51
C VAL A 113 -2.29 -11.14 -1.63
N ALA A 114 -1.37 -10.21 -1.31
CA ALA A 114 -0.63 -9.47 -2.31
C ALA A 114 0.22 -10.38 -3.20
N ARG A 115 0.81 -11.43 -2.63
CA ARG A 115 1.56 -12.44 -3.38
C ARG A 115 0.67 -13.23 -4.33
N ALA A 116 -0.51 -13.66 -3.89
CA ALA A 116 -1.50 -14.31 -4.76
C ALA A 116 -2.09 -13.37 -5.83
N ALA A 117 -1.95 -12.05 -5.66
CA ALA A 117 -2.36 -11.06 -6.64
C ALA A 117 -1.33 -10.83 -7.75
N LEU A 118 -0.05 -11.19 -7.55
CA LEU A 118 1.02 -11.11 -8.56
C LEU A 118 0.91 -12.28 -9.57
N PRO A 119 1.38 -12.12 -10.83
CA PRO A 119 2.10 -10.96 -11.41
C PRO A 119 1.20 -9.80 -11.86
N ASP A 120 -0.11 -10.00 -12.00
CA ASP A 120 -1.02 -9.05 -12.68
C ASP A 120 -1.37 -7.80 -11.87
N LEU A 121 -0.76 -7.63 -10.70
CA LEU A 121 -0.95 -6.47 -9.86
C LEU A 121 -0.14 -5.27 -10.42
N PRO A 122 -0.75 -4.10 -10.70
CA PRO A 122 -0.04 -2.92 -11.20
C PRO A 122 0.74 -2.19 -10.10
N ALA A 123 1.51 -2.96 -9.33
CA ALA A 123 2.31 -2.49 -8.22
C ALA A 123 3.74 -2.16 -8.68
N ARG A 124 4.23 -1.00 -8.27
CA ARG A 124 5.63 -0.61 -8.44
C ARG A 124 6.50 -1.11 -7.30
N ARG A 125 6.03 -0.91 -6.07
CA ARG A 125 6.69 -1.35 -4.84
C ARG A 125 5.69 -1.90 -3.84
N ILE A 126 6.12 -2.91 -3.10
CA ILE A 126 5.33 -3.57 -2.06
C ILE A 126 6.15 -3.58 -0.78
N VAL A 127 5.62 -3.02 0.31
CA VAL A 127 6.18 -3.19 1.64
C VAL A 127 5.33 -4.15 2.45
N MET A 128 5.91 -5.26 2.87
CA MET A 128 5.23 -6.30 3.65
C MET A 128 5.62 -6.19 5.12
N LEU A 129 4.64 -6.00 6.00
CA LEU A 129 4.83 -5.91 7.45
C LEU A 129 4.52 -7.25 8.11
N SER A 130 5.54 -7.93 8.63
CA SER A 130 5.46 -9.25 9.26
C SER A 130 4.65 -10.30 8.46
N PRO A 131 4.90 -10.47 7.15
CA PRO A 131 4.17 -11.47 6.34
C PRO A 131 4.55 -12.90 6.74
N PRO A 132 3.65 -13.89 6.73
CA PRO A 132 4.01 -15.30 6.85
C PRO A 132 4.39 -15.86 5.46
N ASN A 133 5.52 -15.41 4.90
CA ASN A 133 5.92 -15.73 3.54
C ASN A 133 6.26 -17.21 3.32
N GLN A 134 6.83 -17.87 4.33
CA GLN A 134 7.14 -19.32 4.30
C GLN A 134 6.05 -20.16 4.99
N GLY A 135 4.90 -19.55 5.25
CA GLY A 135 3.90 -20.06 6.18
C GLY A 135 4.24 -19.65 7.61
N ALA A 136 3.35 -19.97 8.54
CA ALA A 136 3.53 -19.68 9.96
C ALA A 136 3.34 -20.95 10.78
N GLU A 137 4.35 -21.33 11.54
CA GLU A 137 4.29 -22.45 12.49
C GLU A 137 3.15 -22.24 13.50
N LEU A 138 2.93 -21.00 13.95
CA LEU A 138 1.81 -20.70 14.83
C LEU A 138 0.44 -21.01 14.19
N ALA A 139 0.29 -20.85 12.87
CA ALA A 139 -0.95 -21.19 12.18
C ALA A 139 -1.19 -22.71 12.19
N GLU A 140 -0.14 -23.51 12.02
CA GLU A 140 -0.21 -24.97 12.14
C GLU A 140 -0.54 -25.41 13.58
N LEU A 141 0.13 -24.83 14.59
CA LEU A 141 -0.17 -25.10 16.00
C LEU A 141 -1.64 -24.80 16.34
N VAL A 142 -2.16 -23.65 15.89
CA VAL A 142 -3.58 -23.28 16.11
C VAL A 142 -4.52 -24.22 15.36
N ARG A 143 -4.22 -24.58 14.11
CA ARG A 143 -5.02 -25.52 13.31
C ARG A 143 -5.09 -26.90 13.95
N ASN A 144 -3.99 -27.36 14.56
CA ASN A 144 -3.92 -28.65 15.24
C ASN A 144 -4.66 -28.63 16.59
N ALA A 145 -4.56 -27.52 17.34
CA ALA A 145 -5.26 -27.35 18.60
C ALA A 145 -6.78 -27.19 18.42
N LEU A 146 -7.23 -26.55 17.34
CA LEU A 146 -8.63 -26.32 17.02
C LEU A 146 -8.95 -26.85 15.60
N PRO A 147 -9.24 -28.15 15.45
CA PRO A 147 -9.28 -28.82 14.15
C PRO A 147 -10.60 -28.60 13.38
N LEU A 148 -11.04 -27.35 13.23
CA LEU A 148 -12.24 -26.98 12.48
C LEU A 148 -12.16 -27.36 10.99
N HIS A 149 -10.94 -27.54 10.47
CA HIS A 149 -10.69 -28.06 9.13
C HIS A 149 -11.33 -29.44 8.91
N ARG A 150 -11.46 -30.27 9.96
CA ARG A 150 -12.13 -31.57 9.90
C ARG A 150 -13.66 -31.45 9.71
N LEU A 151 -14.20 -30.26 9.95
CA LEU A 151 -15.60 -29.90 9.72
C LEU A 151 -15.78 -29.17 8.38
N GLY A 152 -14.75 -29.13 7.53
CA GLY A 152 -14.81 -28.49 6.22
C GLY A 152 -14.47 -27.00 6.21
N TRP A 153 -14.05 -26.41 7.34
CA TRP A 153 -13.68 -25.00 7.42
C TRP A 153 -12.21 -24.83 7.86
N ASP A 154 -11.34 -24.48 6.93
CA ASP A 154 -9.89 -24.32 7.17
C ASP A 154 -9.38 -22.94 6.71
N PRO A 155 -9.68 -21.87 7.44
CA PRO A 155 -9.27 -20.52 7.04
C PRO A 155 -7.77 -20.27 7.24
N LEU A 156 -7.04 -21.18 7.89
CA LEU A 156 -5.60 -21.09 8.12
C LEU A 156 -4.79 -21.79 7.02
N ALA A 157 -5.43 -22.62 6.19
CA ALA A 157 -4.77 -23.38 5.13
C ALA A 157 -3.78 -22.55 4.30
N PRO A 158 -4.07 -21.30 3.86
CA PRO A 158 -3.14 -20.53 3.04
C PRO A 158 -1.95 -19.93 3.82
N MET A 159 -1.89 -20.11 5.13
CA MET A 159 -0.78 -19.69 6.01
C MET A 159 -0.01 -20.86 6.60
N LEU A 160 -0.36 -22.11 6.28
CA LEU A 160 0.37 -23.26 6.79
C LEU A 160 1.79 -23.32 6.19
N PRO A 161 2.76 -23.90 6.91
CA PRO A 161 4.08 -24.18 6.34
C PRO A 161 3.97 -24.90 4.98
N GLY A 162 4.66 -24.39 3.97
CA GLY A 162 4.62 -24.91 2.60
C GLY A 162 3.38 -24.57 1.78
N ALA A 163 2.39 -23.85 2.34
CA ALA A 163 1.19 -23.45 1.61
C ALA A 163 1.33 -22.16 0.78
N PRO A 164 2.01 -21.08 1.26
CA PRO A 164 2.23 -19.91 0.42
C PRO A 164 2.94 -20.31 -0.87
N ALA A 165 2.38 -19.87 -2.00
CA ALA A 165 2.83 -20.26 -3.34
C ALA A 165 4.35 -20.07 -3.54
N GLU A 166 4.93 -20.76 -4.51
CA GLU A 166 6.26 -20.45 -5.01
C GLU A 166 6.38 -18.95 -5.37
N HIS A 167 7.61 -18.44 -5.31
CA HIS A 167 7.96 -17.02 -5.43
C HIS A 167 7.08 -16.28 -6.44
N PRO A 168 6.35 -15.23 -6.02
CA PRO A 168 5.62 -14.42 -6.97
C PRO A 168 6.64 -13.71 -7.83
N SER A 169 6.78 -14.17 -9.07
CA SER A 169 7.46 -13.45 -10.12
C SER A 169 6.60 -12.23 -10.48
N GLY A 170 7.18 -11.05 -10.49
CA GLY A 170 6.53 -9.82 -10.91
C GLY A 170 7.52 -8.66 -10.91
N PRO A 171 7.24 -7.56 -11.63
CA PRO A 171 8.18 -6.43 -11.74
C PRO A 171 8.29 -5.58 -10.47
N ALA A 172 7.45 -5.83 -9.46
CA ALA A 172 7.37 -5.00 -8.25
C ALA A 172 8.58 -5.23 -7.31
N GLU A 173 9.18 -4.16 -6.82
CA GLU A 173 10.23 -4.27 -5.79
C GLU A 173 9.59 -4.54 -4.42
N ILE A 174 10.05 -5.59 -3.74
CA ILE A 174 9.48 -6.01 -2.44
C ILE A 174 10.45 -5.67 -1.31
N GLY A 175 9.96 -4.97 -0.29
CA GLY A 175 10.66 -4.72 0.96
C GLY A 175 9.91 -5.34 2.13
N ILE A 176 10.63 -5.93 3.08
CA ILE A 176 10.02 -6.62 4.23
C ILE A 176 10.49 -5.99 5.54
N LEU A 177 9.53 -5.59 6.38
CA LEU A 177 9.78 -5.19 7.76
C LEU A 177 9.11 -6.20 8.67
N THR A 178 9.87 -6.86 9.54
CA THR A 178 9.30 -7.80 10.52
C THR A 178 9.64 -7.38 11.94
N GLY A 179 8.82 -7.85 12.89
CA GLY A 179 9.12 -7.71 14.30
C GLY A 179 10.07 -8.80 14.80
N GLY A 180 10.80 -8.51 15.86
CA GLY A 180 11.68 -9.46 16.56
C GLY A 180 12.34 -8.79 17.75
N ARG A 181 12.93 -9.54 18.67
CA ARG A 181 13.67 -8.99 19.81
C ARG A 181 15.15 -8.77 19.50
N GLY A 182 15.67 -9.35 18.43
CA GLY A 182 17.09 -9.43 18.13
C GLY A 182 17.81 -10.45 19.00
N ASP A 183 17.10 -11.49 19.46
CA ASP A 183 17.64 -12.58 20.27
C ASP A 183 17.07 -13.94 19.84
N ASP A 184 17.59 -15.04 20.40
CA ASP A 184 17.24 -16.40 19.95
C ASP A 184 15.83 -16.87 20.38
N ARG A 185 14.97 -16.00 20.93
CA ARG A 185 13.65 -16.39 21.48
C ARG A 185 12.47 -15.58 20.98
N GLY A 186 12.66 -14.29 20.69
CA GLY A 186 11.54 -13.43 20.29
C GLY A 186 10.46 -13.26 21.36
N PHE A 187 9.26 -12.88 20.93
CA PHE A 187 8.16 -12.52 21.84
C PHE A 187 7.24 -13.69 22.24
N ASN A 188 7.22 -14.79 21.48
CA ASN A 188 6.45 -15.99 21.77
C ASN A 188 7.39 -17.19 21.95
N PRO A 189 7.48 -17.76 23.16
CA PRO A 189 8.38 -18.89 23.45
C PRO A 189 7.88 -20.23 22.88
N LEU A 190 6.68 -20.28 22.29
CA LEU A 190 6.18 -21.47 21.59
C LEU A 190 6.74 -21.61 20.17
N LEU A 191 7.48 -20.60 19.69
CA LEU A 191 8.08 -20.58 18.37
C LEU A 191 9.59 -20.60 18.53
N ASP A 192 10.26 -21.47 17.79
CA ASP A 192 11.71 -21.56 17.82
C ASP A 192 12.36 -20.35 17.14
N GLY A 193 13.30 -19.70 17.83
CA GLY A 193 14.02 -18.54 17.33
C GLY A 193 13.28 -17.21 17.48
N ASP A 194 13.88 -16.16 16.94
CA ASP A 194 13.31 -14.81 17.04
C ASP A 194 12.00 -14.69 16.25
N ASN A 195 11.04 -13.98 16.85
CA ASN A 195 9.69 -13.83 16.33
C ASN A 195 9.01 -12.60 16.91
N ASP A 196 8.03 -12.09 16.17
CA ASP A 196 7.24 -10.92 16.56
C ASP A 196 6.04 -11.24 17.48
N GLY A 197 5.95 -12.48 17.95
CA GLY A 197 4.86 -13.03 18.74
C GLY A 197 3.86 -13.85 17.91
N LYS A 198 3.92 -13.79 16.57
CA LYS A 198 3.10 -14.64 15.70
C LYS A 198 3.86 -15.26 14.53
N VAL A 199 4.82 -14.54 13.98
CA VAL A 199 5.61 -14.92 12.80
C VAL A 199 7.08 -14.84 13.18
N ARG A 200 7.83 -15.90 12.87
CA ARG A 200 9.29 -15.93 13.04
C ARG A 200 9.96 -15.06 11.99
N ILE A 201 11.17 -14.59 12.30
CA ILE A 201 11.96 -13.81 11.32
C ILE A 201 12.15 -14.59 10.02
N VAL A 202 12.51 -15.87 10.13
CA VAL A 202 12.73 -16.77 8.98
C VAL A 202 11.46 -17.01 8.16
N GLU A 203 10.30 -17.00 8.80
CA GLU A 203 9.00 -17.14 8.13
C GLU A 203 8.62 -15.91 7.33
N ALA A 204 9.09 -14.73 7.75
CA ALA A 204 8.85 -13.48 7.06
C ALA A 204 9.75 -13.26 5.83
N MET A 205 10.89 -13.94 5.76
CA MET A 205 11.81 -13.84 4.62
C MET A 205 11.17 -14.31 3.32
N LEU A 206 11.57 -13.69 2.22
CA LEU A 206 11.19 -14.05 0.86
C LEU A 206 12.42 -13.87 -0.02
N GLU A 207 12.78 -14.89 -0.78
CA GLU A 207 13.88 -14.74 -1.74
C GLU A 207 13.46 -13.77 -2.86
N GLY A 208 14.41 -12.97 -3.33
CA GLY A 208 14.15 -11.86 -4.25
C GLY A 208 13.63 -10.57 -3.59
N ALA A 209 13.40 -10.54 -2.27
CA ALA A 209 13.14 -9.28 -1.57
C ALA A 209 14.35 -8.35 -1.67
N LYS A 210 14.10 -7.09 -2.05
CA LYS A 210 15.13 -6.08 -2.29
C LYS A 210 15.76 -5.57 -1.00
N ASP A 211 15.00 -5.56 0.09
CA ASP A 211 15.47 -5.14 1.40
C ASP A 211 14.67 -5.83 2.51
N PHE A 212 15.30 -6.07 3.65
CA PHE A 212 14.73 -6.76 4.80
C PHE A 212 15.26 -6.15 6.10
N ARG A 213 14.36 -5.78 7.02
CA ARG A 213 14.75 -5.31 8.35
C ARG A 213 13.88 -5.87 9.46
N VAL A 214 14.53 -6.05 10.62
CA VAL A 214 13.90 -6.47 11.87
C VAL A 214 13.78 -5.27 12.80
N LEU A 215 12.63 -5.08 13.43
CA LEU A 215 12.41 -4.04 14.42
C LEU A 215 11.90 -4.65 15.73
N GLN A 216 12.26 -4.03 16.86
CA GLN A 216 11.72 -4.38 18.18
C GLN A 216 10.26 -3.94 18.36
N VAL A 217 9.36 -4.56 17.60
CA VAL A 217 7.92 -4.31 17.59
C VAL A 217 7.18 -5.64 17.53
N ARG A 218 6.08 -5.76 18.28
CA ARG A 218 5.22 -6.96 18.24
C ARG A 218 4.29 -6.94 17.03
N HIS A 219 3.96 -8.14 16.55
CA HIS A 219 3.09 -8.38 15.39
C HIS A 219 1.83 -7.50 15.29
N PRO A 220 1.01 -7.35 16.36
CA PRO A 220 -0.25 -6.62 16.24
C PRO A 220 -0.09 -5.10 16.18
N PHE A 221 1.11 -4.56 16.41
CA PHE A 221 1.39 -3.12 16.51
C PHE A 221 2.36 -2.60 15.44
N ILE A 222 2.93 -3.47 14.60
CA ILE A 222 3.93 -3.08 13.60
C ILE A 222 3.43 -1.99 12.65
N MET A 223 2.16 -2.07 12.22
CA MET A 223 1.52 -1.08 11.34
C MET A 223 1.25 0.27 12.01
N MET A 224 1.41 0.38 13.33
CA MET A 224 1.21 1.61 14.10
C MET A 224 2.54 2.28 14.49
N SER A 225 3.67 1.60 14.29
CA SER A 225 4.98 2.10 14.70
C SER A 225 5.43 3.28 13.83
N PRO A 226 5.72 4.47 14.40
CA PRO A 226 6.23 5.60 13.64
C PRO A 226 7.55 5.31 12.92
N LYS A 227 8.40 4.46 13.51
CA LYS A 227 9.65 4.01 12.87
C LYS A 227 9.35 3.16 11.64
N VAL A 228 8.38 2.25 11.71
CA VAL A 228 7.93 1.44 10.57
C VAL A 228 7.36 2.34 9.47
N HIS A 229 6.53 3.33 9.82
CA HIS A 229 6.00 4.30 8.86
C HIS A 229 7.12 5.00 8.08
N SER A 230 8.14 5.48 8.80
CA SER A 230 9.28 6.18 8.18
C SER A 230 10.05 5.28 7.21
N LEU A 231 10.28 4.01 7.57
CA LEU A 231 10.95 3.04 6.71
C LEU A 231 10.10 2.66 5.49
N VAL A 232 8.79 2.50 5.67
CA VAL A 232 7.86 2.22 4.57
C VAL A 232 7.90 3.35 3.53
N LEU A 233 7.76 4.60 3.96
CA LEU A 233 7.82 5.76 3.06
C LEU A 233 9.14 5.77 2.27
N ARG A 234 10.26 5.59 2.97
CA ARG A 234 11.59 5.54 2.38
C ARG A 234 11.72 4.44 1.33
N PHE A 235 11.25 3.22 1.63
CA PHE A 235 11.31 2.12 0.67
C PHE A 235 10.43 2.41 -0.55
N LEU A 236 9.22 2.92 -0.34
CA LEU A 236 8.35 3.26 -1.46
C LEU A 236 8.92 4.42 -2.30
N GLU A 237 9.76 5.29 -1.75
CA GLU A 237 10.47 6.35 -2.49
C GLU A 237 11.76 5.91 -3.18
N ALA A 238 12.61 5.16 -2.48
CA ALA A 238 13.98 4.86 -2.93
C ALA A 238 14.23 3.38 -3.25
N GLY A 239 13.34 2.47 -2.87
CA GLY A 239 13.51 1.02 -3.03
C GLY A 239 14.46 0.39 -2.02
N THR A 240 14.74 1.07 -0.91
CA THR A 240 15.54 0.56 0.22
C THR A 240 15.06 1.20 1.52
N PHE A 241 15.20 0.48 2.63
CA PHE A 241 15.03 1.00 3.98
C PHE A 241 16.22 1.84 4.47
N GLY A 242 17.28 1.96 3.66
CA GLY A 242 18.55 2.63 3.97
C GLY A 242 19.40 1.83 4.95
N ASP A 243 20.41 2.47 5.54
CA ASP A 243 21.12 1.98 6.73
C ASP A 243 20.42 2.41 8.04
#